data_AF-A0A7W3JFH6-F1
#
_entry.id   AF-A0A7W3JFH6-F1
#
_cell.length_a   1.000
_cell.length_b   1.000
_cell.length_c   1.000
_cell.angle_alpha   90.00
_cell.angle_beta   90.00
_cell.angle_gamma   90.00
#
_symmetry.space_group_name_H-M   'P 1'
#
loop_
_entity.id
_entity.type
_entity.pdbx_description
1 polymer ?
#
loop_
_entity_poly.entity_id
_entity_poly.type
_entity_poly.pdbx_seq_one_letter_code
_entity_poly.pdbx_strand_id
1 'polypeptide(L)' 'MGLLQNLTGWHAVIILAVILLLFGAAKLPALARSVGQSMRIVKAEMKEAPGDGQDATASRGAASTPTGSPAAVAHDDPR' A
#
# COMPACT_ATOMS: atom_id res chain seq x y z
N MET A 1 -22.09 19.61 26.43
CA MET A 1 -21.79 18.28 25.85
C MET A 1 -22.68 18.06 24.62
N GLY A 2 -22.20 18.34 23.41
CA GLY A 2 -23.03 18.24 22.20
C GLY A 2 -22.36 18.61 20.86
N LEU A 3 -21.06 18.90 20.82
CA LEU A 3 -20.38 19.35 19.59
C LEU A 3 -19.74 18.23 18.75
N LEU A 4 -19.69 16.99 19.24
CA LEU A 4 -18.96 15.90 18.58
C LEU A 4 -19.86 14.91 17.84
N GLN A 5 -21.17 14.95 18.07
CA GLN A 5 -22.12 14.04 17.42
C GLN A 5 -22.47 14.44 15.98
N ASN A 6 -22.13 15.66 15.57
CA ASN A 6 -22.34 16.13 14.19
C ASN A 6 -21.14 15.93 13.25
N LEU A 7 -20.05 15.28 13.73
CA LEU A 7 -18.97 14.75 12.87
C LEU A 7 -19.36 13.39 12.26
N THR A 8 -20.67 13.16 12.12
CA THR A 8 -21.34 12.48 11.00
C THR A 8 -20.39 11.69 10.10
N GLY A 9 -20.20 10.41 10.41
CA GLY A 9 -19.57 9.46 9.49
C GLY A 9 -20.15 9.51 8.07
N TRP A 10 -21.38 10.01 7.91
CA TRP A 10 -22.00 10.32 6.62
C TRP A 10 -21.23 11.35 5.78
N HIS A 11 -20.65 12.41 6.35
CA HIS A 11 -19.86 13.37 5.60
C HIS A 11 -18.55 12.75 5.10
N ALA A 12 -17.91 11.90 5.91
CA ALA A 12 -16.71 11.18 5.49
C ALA A 12 -16.98 10.27 4.29
N VAL A 13 -18.14 9.60 4.26
CA VAL A 13 -18.58 8.78 3.11
C VAL A 13 -18.81 9.64 1.87
N ILE A 14 -19.45 10.82 2.00
CA ILE A 14 -19.66 11.74 0.87
C ILE A 14 -18.32 12.24 0.31
N ILE A 15 -17.38 12.63 1.17
CA ILE A 15 -16.06 13.09 0.74
C ILE A 15 -15.31 11.96 0.02
N LEU A 16 -15.36 10.74 0.57
CA LEU A 16 -14.77 9.57 -0.07
C LEU A 16 -15.41 9.29 -1.44
N ALA A 17 -16.73 9.42 -1.56
CA ALA A 17 -17.43 9.27 -2.82
C ALA A 17 -17.00 10.31 -3.86
N VAL A 18 -16.82 11.57 -3.48
CA VAL A 18 -16.30 12.63 -4.38
C VAL A 18 -14.87 12.31 -4.84
N ILE A 19 -13.99 11.88 -3.92
CA ILE A 19 -12.62 11.51 -4.27
C ILE A 19 -12.61 10.28 -5.19
N LEU A 20 -13.45 9.28 -4.94
CA LEU A 20 -13.61 8.12 -5.82
C LEU A 20 -14.12 8.50 -7.21
N LEU A 21 -14.97 9.53 -7.32
CA LEU A 21 -15.47 10.01 -8.60
C LEU A 21 -14.37 10.74 -9.41
N LEU A 22 -13.51 11.52 -8.74
CA LEU A 22 -12.42 12.26 -9.37
C LEU A 22 -11.22 11.35 -9.72
N PHE A 23 -10.82 10.49 -8.79
CA PHE A 23 -9.61 9.67 -8.92
C PHE A 23 -9.89 8.24 -9.42
N GLY A 24 -11.12 7.74 -9.25
CA GLY A 24 -11.48 6.36 -9.54
C GLY A 24 -11.15 5.39 -8.41
N ALA A 25 -11.96 4.34 -8.26
CA ALA A 25 -11.81 3.33 -7.21
C ALA A 25 -10.49 2.54 -7.27
N ALA A 26 -9.88 2.40 -8.45
CA ALA A 26 -8.63 1.68 -8.61
C ALA A 26 -7.38 2.49 -8.20
N LYS A 27 -7.46 3.83 -8.18
CA LYS A 27 -6.30 4.71 -7.91
C LYS A 27 -6.11 5.00 -6.43
N LEU A 28 -7.18 5.08 -5.64
CA LEU A 28 -7.07 5.26 -4.18
C LEU A 28 -6.24 4.17 -3.47
N PRO A 29 -6.44 2.87 -3.75
CA PRO A 29 -5.65 1.81 -3.11
C PRO A 29 -4.19 1.80 -3.56
N ALA A 30 -3.89 2.28 -4.77
CA ALA A 30 -2.52 2.37 -5.27
C ALA A 30 -1.77 3.52 -4.56
N LEU A 31 -2.42 4.69 -4.43
CA LEU A 31 -1.87 5.84 -3.71
C LEU A 31 -1.68 5.54 -2.22
N ALA A 32 -2.66 4.91 -1.57
CA ALA A 32 -2.57 4.51 -0.18
C ALA A 32 -1.40 3.55 0.09
N ARG A 33 -1.13 2.60 -0.82
CA ARG A 33 0.02 1.69 -0.70
C ARG A 33 1.35 2.42 -0.82
N SER A 34 1.50 3.31 -1.80
CA SER A 34 2.72 4.09 -2.01
C SER A 34 3.02 5.01 -0.81
N VAL A 35 2.02 5.74 -0.31
CA VAL A 35 2.16 6.60 0.88
C VAL A 35 2.44 5.76 2.13
N GLY A 36 1.75 4.63 2.29
CA GLY A 36 1.94 3.72 3.42
C GLY A 36 3.36 3.12 3.48
N GLN A 37 3.97 2.81 2.33
CA GLN A 37 5.36 2.37 2.27
C GLN A 37 6.33 3.45 2.74
N SER A 38 6.16 4.70 2.29
CA SER A 38 6.99 5.84 2.74
C SER A 38 6.85 6.10 4.24
N MET A 39 5.61 6.05 4.77
CA MET A 39 5.36 6.24 6.21
C MET A 39 5.94 5.12 7.06
N ARG A 40 5.96 3.87 6.57
CA ARG A 40 6.55 2.73 7.29
C ARG A 40 8.05 2.88 7.45
N ILE A 41 8.74 3.33 6.40
CA ILE A 41 10.18 3.57 6.44
C ILE A 41 10.48 4.69 7.45
N VAL A 42 9.79 5.83 7.34
CA VAL A 42 9.96 6.94 8.28
C VAL A 42 9.65 6.52 9.73
N LYS A 43 8.60 5.72 9.96
CA LYS A 43 8.27 5.19 11.29
C LYS A 43 9.30 4.18 11.80
N ALA A 44 9.92 3.38 10.93
CA ALA A 44 10.96 2.44 11.32
C ALA A 44 12.21 3.19 11.81
N GLU A 45 12.69 4.15 11.02
CA GLU A 45 13.83 5.02 11.39
C GLU A 45 13.55 5.81 12.69
N MET A 46 12.32 6.30 12.86
CA MET A 46 11.91 7.00 14.10
C MET A 46 11.74 6.07 15.31
N LYS A 47 11.50 4.76 15.12
CA LYS A 47 11.29 3.79 16.21
C LYS A 47 12.62 3.19 16.72
N GLU A 48 13.71 3.40 15.99
CA GLU A 48 15.06 2.97 16.40
C GLU A 48 15.67 3.84 17.53
N ALA A 49 14.99 4.92 17.94
CA ALA A 49 15.28 5.62 19.19
C ALA A 49 13.96 5.95 19.93
N PRO A 50 13.75 5.63 21.22
CA PRO A 50 14.37 4.65 22.12
C PRO A 50 13.41 3.49 22.52
N GLY A 51 13.97 2.31 22.77
CA GLY A 51 13.38 1.30 23.67
C GLY A 51 12.23 0.43 23.11
N ASP A 52 12.58 -0.81 22.81
CA ASP A 52 11.72 -1.99 22.73
C ASP A 52 10.79 -2.20 21.52
N GLY A 53 11.00 -3.37 20.94
CA GLY A 53 10.40 -3.86 19.73
C GLY A 53 9.00 -4.43 19.95
N GLN A 54 8.17 -4.27 18.93
CA GLN A 54 7.21 -5.24 18.45
C GLN A 54 6.65 -4.69 17.13
N ASP A 55 6.13 -5.60 16.30
CA ASP A 55 5.37 -5.39 15.06
C ASP A 55 6.14 -5.42 13.73
N ALA A 56 6.67 -6.62 13.43
CA ALA A 56 7.02 -7.04 12.08
C ALA A 56 6.18 -8.24 11.62
N THR A 57 4.85 -8.15 11.68
CA THR A 57 3.96 -9.12 11.01
C THR A 57 2.82 -8.41 10.31
N ALA A 58 3.12 -7.74 9.20
CA ALA A 58 2.15 -7.50 8.13
C ALA A 58 2.91 -7.03 6.88
N SER A 59 3.15 -7.96 5.96
CA SER A 59 2.92 -7.80 4.51
C SER A 59 3.61 -8.93 3.76
N ARG A 60 2.98 -10.12 3.78
CA ARG A 60 3.16 -11.11 2.73
C ARG A 60 1.99 -10.88 1.77
N GLY A 61 2.15 -9.93 0.86
CA GLY A 61 1.08 -9.51 -0.06
C GLY A 61 1.63 -8.78 -1.27
N ALA A 62 1.49 -9.43 -2.43
CA ALA A 62 1.84 -8.97 -3.78
C ALA A 62 3.33 -9.00 -4.14
N ALA A 63 3.90 -10.22 -4.14
CA ALA A 63 4.83 -10.57 -5.20
C ALA A 63 4.03 -10.65 -6.51
N SER A 64 3.97 -9.55 -7.26
CA SER A 64 3.75 -9.63 -8.70
C SER A 64 4.99 -10.27 -9.30
N THR A 65 4.87 -11.56 -9.64
CA THR A 65 5.80 -12.28 -10.51
C THR A 65 6.03 -11.48 -11.79
N PRO A 66 7.27 -11.08 -12.14
CA PRO A 66 7.60 -10.96 -13.54
C PRO A 66 7.76 -12.39 -14.06
N THR A 67 6.67 -13.00 -14.52
CA THR A 67 6.77 -14.13 -15.45
C THR A 67 7.24 -13.56 -16.79
N GLY A 68 8.54 -13.34 -16.88
CA GLY A 68 9.30 -13.25 -18.12
C GLY A 68 10.27 -14.41 -18.12
N SER A 69 9.77 -15.60 -18.46
CA SER A 69 10.57 -16.81 -18.63
C SER A 69 11.54 -16.62 -19.80
N PRO A 70 12.87 -16.70 -19.61
CA PRO A 70 13.78 -16.95 -20.71
C PRO A 70 13.84 -18.48 -20.89
N ALA A 71 12.80 -19.05 -21.51
CA ALA A 71 12.82 -20.43 -21.93
C ALA A 71 12.49 -20.50 -23.43
N ALA A 72 13.41 -21.12 -24.16
CA ALA A 72 13.36 -21.51 -25.57
C ALA A 72 13.83 -20.47 -26.60
N VAL A 73 15.13 -20.48 -26.93
CA VAL A 73 15.63 -20.96 -28.23
C VAL A 73 17.13 -21.30 -28.17
N ALA A 74 17.42 -22.60 -28.35
CA ALA A 74 18.59 -23.18 -29.01
C ALA A 74 20.01 -22.89 -28.47
N HIS A 75 20.42 -23.68 -27.48
CA HIS A 75 21.81 -24.13 -27.36
C HIS A 75 21.84 -25.63 -27.64
N ASP A 76 21.83 -26.00 -28.93
CA ASP A 76 22.11 -27.35 -29.42
C ASP A 76 22.64 -27.23 -30.86
N ASP A 77 23.97 -27.28 -31.02
CA ASP A 77 24.61 -27.93 -32.17
C ASP A 77 26.11 -28.16 -31.87
N PRO A 78 26.51 -29.38 -31.49
CA PRO A 78 27.90 -29.80 -31.50
C PRO A 78 28.25 -30.45 -32.85
N ARG A 79 29.06 -29.76 -33.66
CA ARG A 79 29.85 -30.35 -34.76
C ARG A 79 31.30 -29.92 -34.68
#